data_AF-A0AA90PRP3-F1
#
_entry.id   AF-A0AA90PRP3-F1
#
_cell.length_a   1.000
_cell.length_b   1.000
_cell.length_c   1.000
_cell.angle_alpha   90.00
_cell.angle_beta   90.00
_cell.angle_gamma   90.00
#
_symmetry.space_group_name_H-M   'P 1'
#
loop_
_entity.id
_entity.type
_entity.pdbx_description
1 polymer ?
#
loop_
_entity_poly.entity_id
_entity_poly.type
_entity_poly.pdbx_seq_one_letter_code
_entity_poly.pdbx_strand_id
1 'polypeptide(L)'
;MEAYWYKVCPRCDGQGRLVICKRSDNGALFFHCDECEAAWNTAAEIGDPDKVFMGVDIPATRAGMDDIARHGWTQYAKKPYHK
;
A
#
# COMPACT_ATOMS: atom_id res chain seq x y z
N MET A 1 -5.37 -9.68 12.64
CA MET A 1 -5.94 -9.10 11.40
C MET A 1 -4.95 -9.34 10.29
N GLU A 2 -5.36 -10.01 9.21
CA GLU A 2 -4.48 -10.30 8.08
C GLU A 2 -4.31 -9.07 7.21
N ALA A 3 -3.10 -8.81 6.73
CA ALA A 3 -2.77 -7.72 5.81
C ALA A 3 -2.42 -8.28 4.44
N TYR A 4 -2.44 -7.43 3.41
CA TYR A 4 -2.19 -7.85 2.03
C TYR A 4 -1.21 -6.92 1.33
N TRP A 5 -0.49 -7.47 0.35
CA TRP A 5 0.41 -6.70 -0.50
C TRP A 5 0.22 -7.02 -1.98
N TYR A 6 0.60 -6.07 -2.82
CA TYR A 6 0.33 -6.10 -4.26
C TYR A 6 1.52 -6.59 -5.10
N LYS A 7 2.62 -5.83 -5.09
CA LYS A 7 3.83 -6.11 -5.86
C LYS A 7 5.06 -5.59 -5.13
N VAL A 8 6.24 -5.93 -5.66
CA VAL A 8 7.51 -5.40 -5.16
C VAL A 8 7.62 -3.89 -5.43
N CYS A 9 8.26 -3.17 -4.52
CA CYS A 9 8.43 -1.73 -4.62
C CYS A 9 9.45 -1.38 -5.71
N PRO A 10 9.08 -0.56 -6.71
CA PRO A 10 10.02 -0.16 -7.76
C PRO A 10 11.05 0.87 -7.29
N ARG A 11 10.82 1.59 -6.18
CA ARG A 11 11.71 2.67 -5.71
C ARG A 11 12.96 2.15 -5.00
N CYS A 12 12.86 1.01 -4.32
CA CYS A 12 13.99 0.40 -3.62
C CYS A 12 14.49 -0.87 -4.32
N ASP A 13 14.38 -0.92 -5.65
CA ASP A 13 14.84 -2.03 -6.49
C ASP A 13 14.30 -3.39 -6.04
N GLY A 14 13.04 -3.42 -5.60
CA GLY A 14 12.34 -4.64 -5.19
C GLY A 14 12.70 -5.16 -3.80
N GLN A 15 13.47 -4.44 -2.99
CA GLN A 15 13.79 -4.84 -1.61
C GLN A 15 12.53 -4.92 -0.73
N GLY A 16 11.59 -3.98 -0.93
CA GLY A 16 10.33 -3.91 -0.18
C GLY A 16 9.10 -4.36 -0.96
N ARG A 17 7.99 -4.51 -0.24
CA ARG A 17 6.67 -4.90 -0.74
C ARG A 17 5.70 -3.73 -0.57
N LEU A 18 4.87 -3.50 -1.58
CA LEU A 18 3.79 -2.52 -1.50
C LEU A 18 2.59 -3.11 -0.76
N VAL A 19 2.57 -2.86 0.55
CA VAL A 19 1.49 -3.23 1.48
C VAL A 19 0.30 -2.30 1.26
N ILE A 20 -0.92 -2.83 1.36
CA ILE A 20 -2.14 -2.03 1.25
C ILE A 20 -2.48 -1.47 2.63
N CYS A 21 -2.47 -0.14 2.74
CA CYS A 21 -2.76 0.59 3.96
C CYS A 21 -4.04 1.40 3.80
N LYS A 22 -4.73 1.63 4.93
CA LYS A 22 -5.93 2.45 5.04
C LYS A 22 -5.62 3.68 5.89
N ARG A 23 -5.85 4.87 5.33
CA ARG A 23 -5.67 6.13 6.05
C ARG A 23 -6.70 6.24 7.17
N SER A 24 -6.27 6.76 8.31
CA SER A 24 -7.13 6.93 9.49
C SER A 24 -8.06 8.14 9.38
N ASP A 25 -7.74 9.13 8.53
CA ASP A 25 -8.47 10.38 8.40
C ASP A 25 -9.73 10.28 7.53
N ASN A 26 -9.65 9.57 6.40
CA ASN A 26 -10.73 9.45 5.43
C ASN A 26 -11.04 8.02 5.00
N GLY A 27 -10.29 7.03 5.51
CA GLY A 27 -10.48 5.62 5.17
C GLY A 27 -9.99 5.21 3.78
N ALA A 28 -9.39 6.11 3.01
CA ALA A 28 -8.91 5.79 1.67
C ALA A 28 -7.72 4.80 1.73
N LEU A 29 -7.62 3.96 0.71
CA LEU A 29 -6.53 3.01 0.57
C LEU A 29 -5.35 3.62 -0.19
N PHE A 30 -4.15 3.16 0.14
CA PHE A 30 -2.91 3.49 -0.58
C PHE A 30 -1.92 2.34 -0.47
N PHE A 31 -0.92 2.34 -1.35
CA PHE A 31 0.21 1.42 -1.31
C PHE A 31 1.34 2.02 -0.48
N HIS A 32 1.92 1.25 0.42
CA HIS A 32 3.02 1.65 1.29
C HIS A 32 4.12 0.60 1.27
N CYS A 33 5.33 1.00 0.88
CA CYS A 33 6.51 0.15 0.93
C CYS A 33 6.96 -0.08 2.38
N ASP A 34 7.15 -1.34 2.75
CA ASP A 34 7.56 -1.75 4.10
C ASP A 34 9.05 -1.59 4.43
N GLU A 35 9.87 -1.17 3.45
CA GLU A 35 11.32 -0.99 3.60
C GLU A 35 11.77 0.46 3.41
N CYS A 36 11.37 1.10 2.29
CA CYS A 36 11.81 2.47 1.97
C CYS A 36 10.75 3.54 2.27
N GLU A 37 9.63 3.13 2.87
CA GLU A 37 8.52 4.00 3.27
C GLU A 37 7.82 4.78 2.14
N ALA A 38 8.19 4.55 0.89
CA ALA A 38 7.54 5.16 -0.26
C ALA A 38 6.10 4.68 -0.44
N ALA A 39 5.23 5.59 -0.86
CA ALA A 39 3.81 5.33 -0.98
C ALA A 39 3.18 5.98 -2.22
N TRP A 40 2.08 5.40 -2.68
CA TRP A 40 1.29 5.83 -3.85
C TRP A 40 -0.20 5.63 -3.60
N ASN A 41 -1.05 6.55 -4.06
CA ASN A 41 -2.49 6.47 -3.82
C ASN A 41 -3.16 5.44 -4.75
N THR A 42 -2.65 5.25 -5.96
CA THR A 42 -3.22 4.32 -6.93
C THR A 42 -2.18 3.42 -7.58
N ALA A 43 -2.62 2.32 -8.18
CA ALA A 43 -1.72 1.38 -8.83
C ALA A 43 -1.07 1.96 -10.10
N ALA A 44 -1.74 2.91 -10.76
CA ALA A 44 -1.24 3.57 -11.97
C ALA A 44 -0.09 4.55 -11.67
N GLU A 45 -0.03 5.07 -10.44
CA GLU A 45 1.01 6.00 -9.99
C GLU A 45 2.29 5.29 -9.54
N ILE A 46 2.26 3.96 -9.34
CA ILE A 46 3.40 3.21 -8.81
C ILE A 46 4.61 3.34 -9.74
N GLY A 47 5.68 3.94 -9.20
CA GLY A 47 6.93 4.16 -9.92
C GLY A 47 7.06 5.54 -10.57
N ASP A 48 5.98 6.34 -10.55
CA ASP A 48 6.03 7.75 -10.95
C ASP A 48 6.71 8.57 -9.82
N PRO A 49 7.84 9.26 -10.11
CA PRO A 49 8.56 10.06 -9.12
C PRO A 49 7.79 11.32 -8.67
N ASP A 50 6.82 11.80 -9.44
CA ASP A 50 6.03 12.99 -9.10
C ASP A 50 4.78 12.65 -8.25
N LYS A 51 4.47 11.35 -8.11
CA LYS A 51 3.29 10.85 -7.37
C LYS A 51 3.64 10.15 -6.08
N VAL A 52 4.93 9.95 -5.82
CA VAL A 52 5.42 9.28 -4.61
C VAL A 52 5.40 10.23 -3.42
N PHE A 53 5.02 9.70 -2.27
CA PHE A 53 5.12 10.39 -0.98
C PHE A 53 5.67 9.45 0.09
N MET A 54 5.97 9.98 1.28
CA MET A 54 6.42 9.19 2.43
C MET A 54 5.19 8.69 3.19
N GLY A 55 4.97 7.38 3.17
CA GLY A 55 3.83 6.73 3.83
C GLY A 55 3.84 6.87 5.35
N VAL A 56 5.03 7.02 5.96
CA VAL A 56 5.19 7.25 7.41
C VAL A 56 4.55 8.55 7.90
N ASP A 57 4.43 9.55 7.03
CA ASP A 57 3.83 10.84 7.38
C ASP A 57 2.28 10.77 7.36
N ILE A 58 1.71 9.66 6.88
CA ILE A 58 0.27 9.46 6.77
C ILE A 58 -0.21 8.54 7.90
N PRO A 59 -1.02 9.03 8.85
CA PRO A 59 -1.62 8.19 9.87
C PRO A 59 -2.48 7.09 9.22
N ALA A 60 -2.07 5.84 9.38
CA ALA A 60 -2.69 4.73 8.68
C ALA A 60 -2.58 3.41 9.45
N THR A 61 -3.42 2.46 9.05
CA THR A 61 -3.38 1.06 9.51
C THR A 61 -3.29 0.13 8.31
N ARG A 62 -2.83 -1.11 8.50
CA ARG A 62 -2.87 -2.10 7.42
C ARG A 62 -4.31 -2.43 7.07
N ALA A 63 -4.63 -2.44 5.77
CA ALA A 63 -5.98 -2.75 5.31
C ALA A 63 -6.23 -4.27 5.36
N GLY A 64 -7.33 -4.67 5.99
CA GLY A 64 -7.83 -6.04 5.93
C GLY A 64 -8.65 -6.32 4.66
N MET A 65 -9.03 -7.58 4.44
CA MET A 65 -9.79 -7.96 3.25
C MET A 65 -11.15 -7.23 3.16
N ASP A 66 -11.81 -6.97 4.28
CA ASP A 66 -13.07 -6.21 4.30
C ASP A 66 -12.89 -4.76 3.79
N ASP A 67 -11.82 -4.09 4.20
CA ASP A 67 -11.50 -2.74 3.73
C ASP A 67 -11.19 -2.76 2.24
N ILE A 68 -10.38 -3.73 1.80
CA ILE A 68 -9.97 -3.92 0.41
C ILE A 68 -11.18 -4.19 -0.48
N ALA A 69 -12.09 -5.07 -0.07
CA ALA A 69 -13.29 -5.41 -0.83
C ALA A 69 -14.24 -4.21 -0.94
N ARG A 70 -14.46 -3.46 0.15
CA ARG A 70 -15.30 -2.26 0.17
C ARG A 70 -14.82 -1.16 -0.79
N HIS A 71 -13.51 -1.07 -1.00
CA HIS A 71 -12.91 -0.10 -1.91
C HIS A 71 -12.70 -0.64 -3.35
N GLY A 72 -13.07 -1.89 -3.63
CA GLY A 72 -12.84 -2.49 -4.95
C GLY A 72 -11.37 -2.74 -5.27
N TRP A 73 -10.54 -3.04 -4.26
CA TRP A 73 -9.09 -3.27 -4.39
C TRP A 73 -8.71 -4.76 -4.36
N THR A 74 -9.67 -5.67 -4.43
CA THR A 74 -9.44 -7.13 -4.32
C THR A 74 -8.40 -7.63 -5.33
N GLN A 75 -8.35 -7.06 -6.54
CA GLN A 75 -7.33 -7.38 -7.55
C GLN A 75 -5.89 -7.08 -7.12
N TYR A 76 -5.69 -6.18 -6.16
CA TYR A 76 -4.38 -5.78 -5.64
C TYR A 76 -3.97 -6.57 -4.40
N ALA A 77 -4.88 -7.27 -3.72
CA ALA A 77 -4.57 -8.12 -2.58
C ALA A 77 -3.99 -9.48 -3.01
N LYS A 78 -2.80 -9.46 -3.64
CA LYS A 78 -2.23 -10.64 -4.31
C LYS A 78 -1.79 -11.72 -3.34
N LYS A 79 -1.25 -11.34 -2.19
CA LYS A 79 -0.67 -12.26 -1.22
C LYS A 79 -0.90 -11.76 0.21
N PRO A 80 -1.06 -12.68 1.18
CA PRO A 80 -0.97 -12.34 2.60
C PRO A 80 0.37 -11.66 2.91
N TYR A 81 0.31 -10.69 3.81
CA TYR A 81 1.46 -9.96 4.29
C TYR A 81 1.71 -10.30 5.76
N HIS A 82 2.88 -10.89 6.01
CA HIS A 82 3.43 -11.14 7.33
C HIS A 82 4.76 -10.39 7.38
N LYS A 83 4.89 -9.46 8.33
CA LYS A 83 6.17 -8.79 8.63
C LYS A 83 6.79 -9.48 9.82
#